data_AF-A0A316PKT6-F1
#
_entry.id   AF-A0A316PKT6-F1
#
_cell.length_a   1.000
_cell.length_b   1.000
_cell.length_c   1.000
_cell.angle_alpha   90.00
_cell.angle_beta   90.00
_cell.angle_gamma   90.00
#
_symmetry.space_group_name_H-M   'P 1'
#
loop_
_entity.id
_entity.type
_entity.pdbx_description
1 polymer ?
#
loop_
_entity_poly.entity_id
_entity_poly.type
_entity_poly.pdbx_seq_one_letter_code
_entity_poly.pdbx_strand_id
1 'polypeptide(L)'
;MLILFIRAIILYLLVFMVIRLTGKRQISDLQPFDLIITLLVADLASVPASDTSIPLLYGIVPILALFLIQQTMALCSLKFEGFRYAVCGRPLLMVSKGVVQEQSLKAARYTL
;
A
#
# COMPACT_ATOMS: atom_id res chain seq x y z
N MET A 1 -24.51 21.40 -2.57
CA MET A 1 -24.30 20.42 -3.66
C MET A 1 -23.03 20.69 -4.45
N LEU A 2 -22.84 21.86 -5.08
CA LEU A 2 -21.62 22.15 -5.87
C LEU A 2 -20.31 22.08 -5.06
N ILE A 3 -20.36 22.45 -3.77
CA ILE A 3 -19.22 22.33 -2.84
C ILE A 3 -18.79 20.87 -2.66
N LEU A 4 -19.72 19.92 -2.54
CA LEU A 4 -19.41 18.49 -2.40
C LEU A 4 -18.74 17.95 -3.66
N PHE A 5 -19.20 18.38 -4.83
CA PHE A 5 -18.61 17.98 -6.11
C PHE A 5 -17.15 18.44 -6.24
N ILE A 6 -16.86 19.70 -5.90
CA ILE A 6 -15.48 20.22 -5.92
C ILE A 6 -14.60 19.50 -4.90
N ARG A 7 -15.10 19.27 -3.68
CA ARG A 7 -14.39 18.53 -2.63
C ARG A 7 -14.03 17.11 -3.07
N ALA A 8 -14.98 16.40 -3.68
CA ALA A 8 -14.77 15.06 -4.20
C ALA A 8 -13.68 15.04 -5.30
N ILE A 9 -13.67 16.02 -6.20
CA ILE A 9 -12.63 16.15 -7.23
C ILE A 9 -11.25 16.38 -6.60
N ILE A 10 -11.15 17.27 -5.61
CA ILE A 10 -9.89 17.57 -4.92
C ILE A 10 -9.35 16.31 -4.22
N LEU A 11 -10.19 15.61 -3.47
CA LEU A 11 -9.80 14.38 -2.75
C LEU A 11 -9.46 13.25 -3.72
N TYR A 12 -10.21 13.09 -4.81
CA TYR A 12 -9.89 12.13 -5.86
C TYR A 12 -8.50 12.39 -6.46
N LEU A 13 -8.20 13.63 -6.84
CA LEU A 13 -6.88 14.00 -7.37
C LEU A 13 -5.76 13.73 -6.36
N LEU A 14 -6.01 14.01 -5.07
CA LEU A 14 -5.05 13.75 -4.01
C LEU A 14 -4.78 12.24 -3.85
N VAL A 15 -5.82 11.43 -3.71
CA VAL A 15 -5.68 9.97 -3.57
C VAL A 15 -5.03 9.37 -4.82
N PHE A 16 -5.42 9.84 -6.01
CA PHE A 16 -4.79 9.43 -7.27
C PHE A 16 -3.29 9.77 -7.29
N MET A 17 -2.91 10.95 -6.83
CA MET A 17 -1.51 11.36 -6.73
C MET A 17 -0.74 10.47 -5.76
N VAL A 18 -1.30 10.18 -4.59
CA VAL A 18 -0.70 9.29 -3.58
C VAL A 18 -0.46 7.89 -4.15
N ILE A 19 -1.49 7.28 -4.73
CA ILE A 19 -1.40 5.95 -5.35
C ILE A 19 -0.36 5.94 -6.48
N ARG A 20 -0.33 7.00 -7.31
CA ARG A 20 0.63 7.09 -8.41
C ARG A 20 2.08 7.25 -7.93
N LEU A 21 2.29 7.96 -6.82
CA LEU A 21 3.61 8.15 -6.23
C LEU A 21 4.14 6.86 -5.56
N THR A 22 3.26 6.00 -5.06
CA THR A 22 3.63 4.65 -4.57
C THR A 22 4.28 3.78 -5.66
N GLY A 23 4.05 4.11 -6.94
CA GLY A 23 4.79 3.56 -8.07
C GLY A 23 4.33 2.17 -8.52
N LYS A 24 5.16 1.50 -9.35
CA LYS A 24 4.82 0.19 -9.97
C LYS A 24 4.78 -0.99 -8.99
N ARG A 25 5.18 -0.77 -7.73
CA ARG A 25 5.24 -1.83 -6.70
C ARG A 25 3.87 -2.40 -6.36
N GLN A 26 2.81 -1.58 -6.36
CA GLN A 26 1.46 -2.06 -6.04
C GLN A 26 0.90 -3.07 -7.05
N ILE A 27 1.31 -3.06 -8.32
CA ILE A 27 0.64 -3.87 -9.36
C ILE A 27 1.32 -5.23 -9.58
N SER A 28 2.63 -5.34 -9.31
CA SER A 28 3.38 -6.58 -9.56
C SER A 28 3.48 -7.50 -8.34
N ASP A 29 3.40 -6.95 -7.13
CA ASP A 29 3.56 -7.70 -5.88
C ASP A 29 2.81 -6.93 -4.78
N LEU A 30 1.48 -7.06 -4.77
CA LEU A 30 0.59 -6.33 -3.87
C LEU A 30 0.82 -6.85 -2.45
N GLN A 31 1.77 -6.24 -1.75
CA GLN A 31 2.11 -6.65 -0.40
C GLN A 31 0.89 -6.44 0.50
N PRO A 32 0.65 -7.32 1.49
CA PRO A 32 -0.48 -7.16 2.41
C PRO A 32 -0.54 -5.77 3.06
N PHE A 33 0.62 -5.17 3.29
CA PHE A 33 0.75 -3.81 3.81
C PHE A 33 0.23 -2.73 2.86
N ASP A 34 0.50 -2.84 1.56
CA ASP A 34 0.01 -1.88 0.55
C ASP A 34 -1.53 -1.91 0.46
N LEU A 35 -2.13 -3.09 0.65
CA LEU A 35 -3.58 -3.24 0.70
C LEU A 35 -4.18 -2.53 1.91
N ILE A 36 -3.59 -2.72 3.10
CA ILE A 36 -4.05 -2.08 4.34
C ILE A 36 -4.00 -0.56 4.21
N ILE A 37 -2.92 0.00 3.68
CA ILE A 37 -2.79 1.45 3.49
C ILE A 37 -3.81 1.97 2.48
N THR A 38 -3.98 1.28 1.35
CA THR A 38 -4.95 1.69 0.33
C THR A 38 -6.36 1.75 0.91
N LEU A 39 -6.72 0.78 1.75
CA LEU A 39 -8.03 0.73 2.41
C LEU A 39 -8.19 1.86 3.45
N LEU A 40 -7.15 2.13 4.25
CA LEU A 40 -7.15 3.25 5.21
C LEU A 40 -7.26 4.61 4.51
N VAL A 41 -6.54 4.81 3.40
CA VAL A 41 -6.61 6.05 2.62
C VAL A 41 -8.00 6.25 2.03
N ALA A 42 -8.62 5.18 1.52
CA ALA A 42 -9.99 5.25 0.99
C ALA A 42 -11.01 5.63 2.08
N ASP A 43 -10.90 5.04 3.26
CA ASP A 43 -11.76 5.35 4.41
C ASP A 43 -11.60 6.82 4.85
N LEU A 44 -10.36 7.28 5.02
CA LEU A 44 -10.05 8.66 5.42
C LEU A 44 -10.45 9.70 4.37
N ALA A 45 -10.44 9.35 3.09
CA ALA A 45 -10.91 10.22 2.01
C ALA A 45 -12.44 10.32 1.96
N SER A 46 -13.16 9.25 2.34
CA SER A 46 -14.63 9.19 2.31
C SER A 46 -15.28 10.16 3.31
N VAL A 47 -14.70 10.29 4.51
CA VAL A 47 -15.23 11.14 5.60
C VAL A 47 -15.40 12.62 5.18
N PRO A 48 -14.36 13.35 4.77
CA PRO A 48 -14.48 14.75 4.34
C PRO A 48 -15.11 14.95 2.96
N ALA A 49 -15.21 13.88 2.16
CA ALA A 49 -15.96 13.90 0.90
C ALA A 49 -17.48 13.89 1.13
N SER A 50 -17.92 13.18 2.17
CA SER A 50 -19.34 12.96 2.46
C SER A 50 -19.93 14.04 3.37
N ASP A 51 -19.15 14.51 4.35
CA ASP A 51 -19.62 15.49 5.34
C ASP A 51 -18.99 16.87 5.12
N THR A 52 -19.83 17.85 4.78
CA THR A 52 -19.41 19.25 4.59
C THR A 52 -18.96 19.94 5.88
N SER A 53 -19.39 19.42 7.03
CA SER A 53 -19.11 19.94 8.38
C SER A 53 -17.65 19.72 8.79
N ILE A 54 -17.03 18.70 8.20
CA ILE A 54 -15.64 18.35 8.46
C ILE A 54 -14.75 19.14 7.49
N PRO A 55 -13.70 19.82 7.99
CA PRO A 55 -12.71 20.48 7.13
C PRO A 55 -11.97 19.47 6.25
N LEU A 56 -11.70 19.83 4.99
CA LEU A 56 -10.92 19.00 4.06
C LEU A 56 -9.54 18.61 4.61
N LEU A 57 -8.93 19.51 5.40
CA LEU A 57 -7.66 19.28 6.09
C LEU A 57 -7.67 17.99 6.92
N TYR A 58 -8.83 17.59 7.46
CA TYR A 58 -8.98 16.38 8.26
C TYR A 58 -8.79 15.10 7.44
N GLY A 59 -8.96 15.13 6.12
CA GLY A 59 -8.57 14.02 5.24
C GLY A 59 -7.18 14.20 4.64
N ILE A 60 -6.84 15.41 4.21
CA ILE A 60 -5.58 15.70 3.53
C ILE A 60 -4.38 15.37 4.42
N VAL A 61 -4.41 15.79 5.69
CA VAL A 61 -3.27 15.62 6.61
C VAL A 61 -3.01 14.14 6.93
N PRO A 62 -4.01 13.32 7.33
CA PRO A 62 -3.80 11.90 7.56
C PRO A 62 -3.37 11.12 6.31
N ILE A 63 -3.94 11.43 5.14
CA ILE A 63 -3.57 10.75 3.89
C ILE A 63 -2.11 11.03 3.54
N LEU A 64 -1.65 12.28 3.69
CA LEU A 64 -0.24 12.63 3.48
C LEU A 64 0.68 11.97 4.51
N ALA A 65 0.26 11.90 5.79
CA ALA A 65 1.04 11.22 6.83
C ALA A 65 1.19 9.72 6.53
N LEU A 66 0.09 9.05 6.15
CA LEU A 66 0.11 7.65 5.72
C LEU A 66 1.00 7.42 4.50
N PHE A 67 0.93 8.33 3.51
CA PHE A 67 1.80 8.27 2.34
C PHE A 67 3.29 8.38 2.72
N LEU A 68 3.67 9.28 3.63
CA LEU A 68 5.04 9.40 4.12
C LEU A 68 5.50 8.14 4.87
N ILE A 69 4.63 7.55 5.69
CA ILE A 69 4.90 6.28 6.38
C ILE A 69 5.09 5.15 5.37
N GLN A 70 4.25 5.09 4.33
CA GLN A 70 4.37 4.10 3.28
C GLN A 70 5.70 4.24 2.55
N GLN A 71 6.05 5.46 2.14
CA GLN A 71 7.26 5.71 1.39
C GLN A 71 8.51 5.40 2.21
N THR A 72 8.51 5.75 3.50
CA THR A 72 9.62 5.42 4.41
C THR A 72 9.73 3.91 4.63
N MET A 73 8.62 3.19 4.82
CA MET A 73 8.65 1.72 4.90
C MET A 73 9.15 1.09 3.59
N ALA A 74 8.71 1.57 2.44
CA ALA A 74 9.13 1.05 1.14
C ALA A 74 10.65 1.22 0.90
N LEU A 75 11.20 2.37 1.31
CA LEU A 75 12.63 2.66 1.26
C LEU A 75 13.41 1.85 2.31
N CYS A 76 12.88 1.70 3.52
CA CYS A 76 13.49 0.87 4.56
C CYS A 76 13.52 -0.61 4.17
N SER A 77 12.46 -1.12 3.54
CA SER A 77 12.39 -2.50 3.03
C SER A 77 13.40 -2.75 1.90
N LEU A 78 13.73 -1.73 1.10
CA LEU A 78 14.80 -1.80 0.10
C LEU A 78 16.21 -1.79 0.73
N LYS A 79 16.39 -1.04 1.83
CA LYS A 79 17.70 -0.86 2.48
C LYS A 79 18.02 -1.96 3.51
N PHE A 80 17.01 -2.55 4.14
CA PHE A 80 17.15 -3.56 5.19
C PHE A 80 16.40 -4.85 4.80
N GLU A 81 17.17 -5.87 4.44
CA GLU A 81 16.65 -7.22 4.20
C GLU A 81 15.92 -7.79 5.43
N GLY A 82 16.39 -7.48 6.65
CA GLY A 82 15.74 -7.87 7.90
C GLY A 82 14.32 -7.31 8.08
N PHE A 83 14.07 -6.07 7.64
CA PHE A 83 12.74 -5.47 7.68
C PHE A 83 11.83 -6.07 6.61
N ARG A 84 12.41 -6.35 5.43
CA ARG A 84 11.74 -7.11 4.36
C ARG A 84 11.34 -8.51 4.82
N TYR A 85 12.17 -9.19 5.63
CA TYR A 85 11.84 -10.49 6.22
C TYR A 85 10.66 -10.43 7.21
N ALA A 86 10.54 -9.35 7.99
CA ALA A 86 9.44 -9.17 8.95
C ALA A 86 8.12 -8.75 8.28
N VAL A 87 8.18 -7.91 7.25
CA VAL A 87 6.98 -7.35 6.58
C VAL A 87 6.49 -8.24 5.42
N CYS A 88 7.41 -8.83 4.65
CA CYS A 88 7.08 -9.61 3.45
C CYS A 88 7.18 -11.13 3.68
N GLY A 89 7.71 -11.57 4.82
CA GLY A 89 8.09 -12.96 5.04
C GLY A 89 9.41 -13.34 4.36
N ARG A 90 9.93 -14.55 4.63
CA ARG A 90 11.16 -15.04 4.00
C ARG A 90 10.89 -15.39 2.53
N PRO A 91 11.60 -14.79 1.54
CA PRO A 91 11.58 -15.33 0.18
C PRO A 91 11.97 -16.80 0.22
N LEU A 92 11.05 -17.65 -0.22
CA LEU A 92 11.28 -19.08 -0.33
C LEU A 92 11.80 -19.38 -1.73
N LEU A 93 13.05 -19.81 -1.82
CA LEU A 93 13.63 -20.26 -3.09
C LEU A 93 13.01 -21.61 -3.46
N MET A 94 12.09 -21.61 -4.42
CA MET A 94 11.43 -22.84 -4.90
C MET A 94 12.29 -23.60 -5.91
N VAL A 95 13.05 -22.89 -6.76
CA VAL A 95 13.92 -23.48 -7.78
C VAL A 95 15.26 -22.75 -7.80
N SER A 96 16.36 -23.48 -7.64
CA SER A 96 17.72 -22.96 -7.76
C SER A 96 18.49 -23.82 -8.75
N LYS A 97 19.06 -23.19 -9.79
CA LYS A 97 19.92 -23.88 -10.78
C LYS A 97 19.30 -25.15 -11.40
N GLY A 98 18.00 -25.12 -11.70
CA GLY A 98 17.29 -26.26 -12.32
C GLY A 98 16.90 -27.39 -11.35
N VAL A 99 17.21 -27.27 -10.05
CA VAL A 99 16.77 -28.22 -9.03
C VAL A 99 15.61 -27.62 -8.24
N VAL A 100 14.50 -28.34 -8.21
CA VAL A 100 13.30 -27.98 -7.44
C VAL A 100 13.53 -28.37 -5.98
N GLN A 101 13.44 -27.41 -5.06
CA GLN A 101 13.54 -27.68 -3.63
C GLN A 101 12.17 -28.09 -3.08
N GLU A 102 11.91 -29.41 -3.02
CA GLU A 102 10.65 -29.97 -2.50
C GLU A 102 10.34 -29.55 -1.06
N GLN A 103 11.36 -29.34 -0.22
CA GLN A 103 11.18 -28.83 1.14
C GLN A 103 10.60 -27.42 1.15
N SER A 104 11.05 -26.56 0.23
CA SER A 104 10.51 -25.22 0.03
C SER A 104 9.07 -25.28 -0.53
N LEU A 105 8.78 -26.19 -1.47
CA LEU A 105 7.42 -26.39 -1.99
C LEU A 105 6.42 -26.83 -0.92
N LYS A 106 6.78 -27.82 -0.09
CA LYS A 106 5.95 -28.28 1.03
C LYS A 106 5.70 -27.17 2.06
N ALA A 107 6.71 -26.37 2.38
CA ALA A 107 6.57 -25.23 3.29
C ALA A 107 5.68 -24.12 2.71
N ALA A 108 5.70 -23.93 1.39
CA ALA A 108 4.80 -23.01 0.68
C ALA A 108 3.42 -23.60 0.35
N ARG A 109 3.13 -24.84 0.77
CA ARG A 109 1.90 -25.61 0.46
C ARG A 109 1.61 -25.70 -1.05
N TYR A 110 2.63 -25.71 -1.88
CA TYR A 110 2.52 -26.01 -3.30
C TYR A 110 2.83 -27.49 -3.53
N THR A 111 2.07 -28.11 -4.42
CA THR A 111 2.31 -29.47 -4.93
C THR A 111 2.80 -29.35 -6.38
N LEU A 112 3.66 -30.28 -6.81
CA LEU A 112 4.17 -30.37 -8.18
C LEU A 112 3.06 -30.73 -9.17
#